data_AF-A0A971YPT0-F1
#
_entry.id   AF-A0A971YPT0-F1
#
_cell.length_a   1.000
_cell.length_b   1.000
_cell.length_c   1.000
_cell.angle_alpha   90.00
_cell.angle_beta   90.00
_cell.angle_gamma   90.00
#
_symmetry.space_group_name_H-M   'P 1'
#
loop_
_entity.id
_entity.type
_entity.pdbx_description
1 polymer ?
#
loop_
_entity_poly.entity_id
_entity_poly.type
_entity_poly.pdbx_seq_one_letter_code
_entity_poly.pdbx_strand_id
1 'polypeptide(L)' 'MKLFLDSADLAEVREAAGWGIISGVTTN' A
#
# COMPACT_ATOMS: atom_id res chain seq x y z
N MET A 1 -10.68 8.45 -7.24
CA MET A 1 -10.13 7.15 -7.70
C MET A 1 -9.42 6.52 -6.51
N LYS A 2 -9.55 5.20 -6.27
CA LYS A 2 -8.88 4.51 -5.14
C LYS A 2 -7.63 3.81 -5.65
N LEU A 3 -6.52 3.88 -4.91
CA LEU A 3 -5.25 3.26 -5.25
C LEU A 3 -4.95 2.12 -4.28
N PHE A 4 -4.56 0.96 -4.79
CA PHE A 4 -4.24 -0.23 -4.00
C PHE A 4 -2.82 -0.66 -4.31
N LEU A 5 -2.06 -1.01 -3.28
CA LEU A 5 -0.70 -1.54 -3.40
C LEU A 5 -0.76 -3.07 -3.41
N ASP A 6 -0.05 -3.72 -4.33
CA ASP A 6 0.02 -5.19 -4.38
C ASP A 6 1.37 -5.66 -3.84
N SER A 7 1.46 -5.81 -2.52
CA SER A 7 2.71 -6.19 -1.86
C SER A 7 2.44 -6.77 -0.47
N ALA A 8 3.21 -7.79 -0.11
CA ALA A 8 3.25 -8.35 1.24
C ALA A 8 4.42 -7.81 2.08
N ASP A 9 5.26 -6.93 1.52
CA ASP A 9 6.35 -6.30 2.26
C ASP A 9 5.84 -5.15 3.14
N LEU A 10 5.96 -5.33 4.46
CA LEU A 10 5.53 -4.34 5.44
C LEU A 10 6.32 -3.03 5.39
N ALA A 11 7.57 -3.03 4.90
CA ALA A 11 8.35 -1.81 4.75
C ALA A 11 7.75 -0.91 3.66
N GLU A 12 7.47 -1.50 2.50
CA GLU A 12 6.85 -0.82 1.35
C GLU A 12 5.43 -0.32 1.68
N VAL A 13 4.62 -1.16 2.33
CA VAL A 13 3.26 -0.79 2.76
C VAL A 13 3.29 0.41 3.71
N ARG A 14 4.24 0.46 4.65
CA ARG A 14 4.38 1.58 5.60
C ARG A 14 4.81 2.87 4.91
N GLU A 15 5.71 2.79 3.94
CA GLU A 15 6.16 3.95 3.16
C GLU A 15 5.00 4.53 2.34
N ALA A 16 4.30 3.69 1.58
CA ALA A 16 3.17 4.09 0.76
C ALA A 16 1.98 4.61 1.59
N ALA A 17 1.74 3.99 2.76
CA ALA A 17 0.77 4.50 3.74
C ALA A 17 1.20 5.84 4.33
N GLY A 18 2.50 6.03 4.59
CA GLY A 18 3.08 7.28 5.09
C GLY A 18 2.92 8.45 4.11
N TRP A 19 2.91 8.19 2.81
CA TRP A 19 2.58 9.20 1.79
C TRP A 19 1.08 9.51 1.71
N GLY A 20 0.22 8.69 2.32
CA GLY A 20 -1.23 8.89 2.33
C GLY A 20 -1.92 8.66 0.98
N ILE A 21 -1.27 7.94 0.06
CA ILE A 21 -1.76 7.74 -1.33
C ILE A 21 -2.56 6.45 -1.52
N ILE A 22 -2.37 5.46 -0.65
CA ILE A 22 -3.02 4.15 -0.77
C ILE A 22 -4.32 4.08 0.03
N SER A 23 -5.29 3.34 -0.50
CA SER A 23 -6.59 3.04 0.12
C SER A 23 -6.65 1.62 0.70
N GLY A 24 -5.66 0.77 0.40
CA GLY A 24 -5.59 -0.61 0.84
C GLY A 24 -4.46 -1.37 0.17
N VAL A 25 -4.34 -2.65 0.51
CA VAL A 25 -3.30 -3.55 0.01
C VAL A 25 -3.94 -4.84 -0.51
N THR A 26 -3.44 -5.37 -1.61
CA THR A 26 -3.71 -6.73 -2.10
C THR A 26 -2.43 -7.57 -1.98
N THR A 27 -2.57 -8.89 -1.90
CA THR A 27 -1.45 -9.81 -1.78
C THR A 27 -1.71 -11.07 -2.60
N ASN A 28 -0.65 -11.69 -3.10
CA ASN A 28 -0.60 -13.08 -3.54
C ASN A 28 0.52 -13.81 -2.80
#